data_AF-A0A6L2PVB9-F1
#
_entry.id   AF-A0A6L2PVB9-F1
#
_cell.length_a   1.000
_cell.length_b   1.000
_cell.length_c   1.000
_cell.angle_alpha   90.00
_cell.angle_beta   90.00
_cell.angle_gamma   90.00
#
_symmetry.space_group_name_H-M   'P 1'
#
loop_
_entity.id
_entity.type
_entity.pdbx_description
1 polymer ?
#
loop_
_entity_poly.entity_id
_entity_poly.type
_entity_poly.pdbx_seq_one_letter_code
_entity_poly.pdbx_strand_id
1 'polypeptide(L)'
;PAFWGLINPEWSLCNKGRRQSPVNLEPSKLLFDPNLRFLHIDKQRVSGSVSNTGHSVMFTVDNSTRHHIRVSGGPLSYKYQFQEIHVHYGIQDDRGSEHSINGYAFPAEVRS
;
A
#
# COMPACT_ATOMS: atom_id res chain seq x y z
N PRO A 1 -15.73 0.94 6.91
CA PRO A 1 -14.54 1.29 7.72
C PRO A 1 -14.84 1.50 9.22
N ALA A 2 -15.71 2.45 9.60
CA ALA A 2 -15.93 2.82 11.01
C ALA A 2 -16.48 1.72 11.93
N PHE A 3 -17.07 0.66 11.36
CA PHE A 3 -17.73 -0.41 12.12
C PHE A 3 -16.97 -1.74 12.08
N TRP A 4 -15.80 -1.81 11.43
CA TRP A 4 -15.07 -3.08 11.28
C TRP A 4 -14.67 -3.70 12.63
N GLY A 5 -14.27 -2.87 13.60
CA GLY A 5 -13.95 -3.34 14.95
C GLY A 5 -15.15 -3.81 15.78
N LEU A 6 -16.38 -3.65 15.27
CA LEU A 6 -17.62 -4.17 15.88
C LEU A 6 -18.13 -5.42 15.15
N ILE A 7 -17.64 -5.68 13.94
CA ILE A 7 -18.07 -6.82 13.10
C ILE A 7 -17.29 -8.08 13.44
N ASN A 8 -16.01 -7.96 13.78
CA ASN A 8 -15.17 -9.08 14.18
C ASN A 8 -14.35 -8.72 15.43
N PRO A 9 -14.43 -9.49 16.53
CA PRO A 9 -13.61 -9.28 17.73
C PRO A 9 -12.10 -9.23 17.44
N GLU A 10 -11.63 -9.98 16.43
CA GLU A 10 -10.23 -10.01 15.97
C GLU A 10 -9.80 -8.69 15.32
N TRP A 11 -10.75 -7.84 14.89
CA TRP A 11 -10.49 -6.53 14.28
C TRP A 11 -10.65 -5.38 15.28
N SER A 12 -10.63 -5.66 16.59
CA SER A 12 -10.73 -4.64 17.64
C SER A 12 -9.67 -3.53 17.51
N LEU A 13 -8.51 -3.84 16.93
CA LEU A 13 -7.44 -2.88 16.61
C LEU A 13 -7.85 -1.85 15.54
N CYS A 14 -8.84 -2.13 14.70
CA CYS A 14 -9.39 -1.12 13.77
C CYS A 14 -10.11 0.02 14.49
N ASN A 15 -10.55 -0.21 15.74
CA ASN A 15 -11.20 0.82 16.57
C ASN A 15 -10.27 1.35 17.68
N LYS A 16 -9.38 0.51 18.21
CA LYS A 16 -8.52 0.85 19.36
C LYS A 16 -7.03 1.04 19.02
N GLY A 17 -6.62 0.72 17.80
CA GLY A 17 -5.21 0.77 17.38
C GLY A 17 -4.72 2.19 17.14
N ARG A 18 -3.50 2.50 17.59
CA ARG A 18 -2.86 3.83 17.41
C ARG A 18 -2.01 3.94 16.15
N ARG A 19 -1.92 2.88 15.34
CA ARG A 19 -1.09 2.78 14.14
C ARG A 19 -1.90 2.24 12.96
N GLN A 20 -3.10 2.78 12.80
CA GLN A 20 -3.95 2.46 11.65
C GLN A 20 -3.55 3.33 10.46
N SER A 21 -3.64 2.74 9.27
CA SER A 21 -3.59 3.44 7.99
C SER A 21 -5.01 3.46 7.39
N PRO A 22 -5.32 4.39 6.47
CA PRO A 22 -4.44 5.45 5.94
C PRO A 22 -4.26 6.65 6.88
N VAL A 23 -3.32 7.52 6.54
CA VAL A 23 -3.06 8.79 7.24
C VAL A 23 -3.00 9.98 6.28
N ASN A 24 -3.27 11.18 6.82
CA ASN A 24 -2.94 12.44 6.14
C ASN A 24 -1.49 12.82 6.45
N LEU A 25 -0.67 12.94 5.42
CA LEU A 25 0.71 13.39 5.51
C LEU A 25 0.75 14.92 5.48
N GLU A 26 1.26 15.52 6.54
CA GLU A 26 1.49 16.97 6.61
C GLU A 26 2.99 17.24 6.45
N PRO A 27 3.49 17.68 5.28
CA PRO A 27 4.92 17.83 5.03
C PRO A 27 5.65 18.75 6.02
N SER A 28 4.94 19.73 6.59
CA SER A 28 5.46 20.64 7.63
C SER A 28 5.76 19.96 8.97
N LYS A 29 5.17 18.78 9.23
CA LYS A 29 5.37 17.98 10.44
C LYS A 29 6.32 16.80 10.22
N LEU A 30 6.80 16.58 9.00
CA LEU A 30 7.70 15.48 8.69
C LEU A 30 9.12 15.79 9.19
N LEU A 31 9.78 14.77 9.72
CA LEU A 31 11.18 14.82 10.11
C LEU A 31 12.02 14.17 9.02
N PHE A 32 13.04 14.88 8.54
CA PHE A 32 14.01 14.33 7.61
C PHE A 32 14.97 13.39 8.35
N ASP A 33 15.08 12.15 7.88
CA ASP A 33 16.06 11.18 8.37
C ASP A 33 17.25 11.09 7.39
N PRO A 34 18.43 11.64 7.74
CA PRO A 34 19.62 11.56 6.87
C PRO A 34 20.18 10.14 6.74
N ASN A 35 19.79 9.20 7.61
CA ASN A 35 20.26 7.82 7.56
C ASN A 35 19.37 6.92 6.69
N LEU A 36 18.25 7.46 6.18
CA LEU A 36 17.35 6.72 5.32
C LEU A 36 18.07 6.39 4.00
N ARG A 37 18.27 5.10 3.75
CA ARG A 37 18.96 4.62 2.54
C ARG A 37 18.04 4.75 1.33
N PHE A 38 18.61 4.67 0.14
CA PHE A 38 17.81 4.57 -1.09
C PHE A 38 16.99 3.28 -1.10
N LEU A 39 15.74 3.37 -1.54
CA LEU A 39 14.91 2.21 -1.86
C LEU A 39 15.36 1.61 -3.19
N HIS A 40 15.54 0.30 -3.22
CA HIS A 40 15.94 -0.45 -4.39
C HIS A 40 14.84 -1.46 -4.78
N ILE A 41 14.44 -1.44 -6.04
CA ILE A 41 13.46 -2.35 -6.61
C ILE A 41 14.08 -2.98 -7.86
N ASP A 42 14.09 -4.31 -7.91
CA ASP A 42 14.61 -5.07 -9.05
C ASP A 42 13.79 -4.72 -10.31
N LYS A 43 14.47 -4.36 -11.40
CA LYS A 43 13.82 -4.01 -12.68
C LYS A 43 13.65 -5.25 -13.55
N GLN A 44 12.65 -6.07 -13.22
CA GLN A 44 12.33 -7.28 -13.98
C GLN A 44 10.88 -7.28 -14.45
N ARG A 45 10.62 -7.95 -15.58
CA ARG A 45 9.25 -8.22 -16.03
C ARG A 45 8.79 -9.53 -15.39
N VAL A 46 7.57 -9.53 -14.87
CA VAL A 46 6.90 -10.70 -14.31
C VAL A 46 5.55 -10.88 -14.98
N SER A 47 5.13 -12.13 -15.12
CA SER A 47 3.78 -12.47 -15.53
C SER A 47 2.90 -12.62 -14.30
N GLY A 48 1.60 -12.40 -14.48
CA GLY A 48 0.63 -12.50 -13.42
C GLY A 48 -0.78 -12.40 -13.96
N SER A 49 -1.73 -12.52 -13.05
CA SER A 49 -3.15 -12.40 -13.34
C SER A 49 -3.72 -11.13 -12.72
N VAL A 50 -4.68 -10.51 -13.43
CA VAL A 50 -5.47 -9.40 -12.90
C VAL A 50 -6.85 -9.94 -12.55
N SER A 51 -7.32 -9.61 -11.35
CA SER A 51 -8.63 -10.01 -10.85
C SER A 51 -9.37 -8.81 -10.24
N ASN A 52 -10.69 -8.84 -10.33
CA ASN A 52 -11.56 -7.94 -9.59
C ASN A 52 -12.11 -8.71 -8.40
N THR A 53 -11.78 -8.27 -7.17
CA THR A 53 -12.17 -8.96 -5.94
C THR A 53 -13.57 -8.58 -5.46
N GLY A 54 -14.29 -7.71 -6.19
CA GLY A 54 -15.51 -7.05 -5.75
C GLY A 54 -15.27 -5.81 -4.88
N HIS A 55 -14.04 -5.60 -4.42
CA HIS A 55 -13.64 -4.46 -3.61
C HIS A 55 -12.46 -3.66 -4.18
N SER A 56 -11.60 -4.30 -4.97
CA SER A 56 -10.40 -3.71 -5.56
C SER A 56 -10.02 -4.44 -6.84
N VAL A 57 -9.20 -3.80 -7.67
CA VAL A 57 -8.49 -4.46 -8.76
C VAL A 57 -7.15 -4.93 -8.21
N MET A 58 -6.90 -6.23 -8.31
CA MET A 58 -5.71 -6.88 -7.78
C MET A 58 -4.93 -7.55 -8.90
N PHE A 59 -3.63 -7.27 -8.97
CA PHE A 59 -2.68 -8.03 -9.79
C PHE A 59 -1.88 -8.97 -8.89
N THR A 60 -1.71 -10.22 -9.28
CA THR A 60 -0.91 -11.21 -8.53
C THR A 60 0.10 -11.86 -9.46
N VAL A 61 1.36 -11.92 -9.02
CA VAL A 61 2.45 -12.56 -9.77
C VAL A 61 2.21 -14.07 -9.87
N ASP A 62 2.46 -14.64 -11.05
CA ASP A 62 2.33 -16.08 -11.25
C ASP A 62 3.38 -16.84 -10.42
N ASN A 63 2.92 -17.85 -9.67
CA ASN A 63 3.80 -18.70 -8.85
C ASN A 63 4.86 -19.48 -9.67
N SER A 64 4.66 -19.63 -10.98
CA SER A 64 5.60 -20.29 -11.90
C SER A 64 6.71 -19.36 -12.43
N THR A 65 6.70 -18.10 -12.02
CA THR A 65 7.67 -17.09 -12.47
C THR A 65 9.10 -17.46 -12.03
N ARG A 66 10.04 -17.50 -12.98
CA ARG A 66 11.47 -17.80 -12.72
C ARG A 66 12.26 -16.63 -12.13
N HIS A 67 11.69 -15.42 -12.19
CA HIS A 67 12.34 -14.16 -11.87
C HIS A 67 11.52 -13.38 -10.85
N HIS A 68 12.01 -13.27 -9.62
CA HIS A 68 11.31 -12.55 -8.55
C HIS A 68 11.78 -11.10 -8.48
N ILE A 69 10.82 -10.17 -8.41
CA ILE A 69 11.11 -8.76 -8.11
C ILE A 69 11.31 -8.65 -6.59
N ARG A 70 12.47 -8.14 -6.19
CA ARG A 70 12.76 -7.86 -4.77
C ARG A 70 12.78 -6.36 -4.50
N VAL A 71 12.35 -6.01 -3.29
CA VAL A 71 12.41 -4.67 -2.73
C VAL A 71 13.35 -4.68 -1.52
N SER A 72 14.26 -3.72 -1.45
CA SER A 72 15.25 -3.62 -0.37
C SER A 72 15.77 -2.20 -0.18
N GLY A 73 16.57 -1.95 0.86
CA GLY A 73 17.02 -0.59 1.19
C GLY A 73 15.90 0.23 1.84
N GLY A 74 15.97 1.55 1.75
CA GLY A 74 15.01 2.40 2.46
C GLY A 74 15.03 2.14 3.98
N PRO A 75 13.85 2.07 4.62
CA PRO A 75 13.72 1.71 6.04
C PRO A 75 13.69 0.19 6.28
N LEU A 76 13.90 -0.65 5.26
CA LEU A 76 13.72 -2.10 5.35
C LEU A 76 14.97 -2.81 5.90
N SER A 77 14.77 -3.66 6.91
CA SER A 77 15.86 -4.50 7.48
C SER A 77 16.22 -5.70 6.58
N TYR A 78 15.31 -6.11 5.70
CA TYR A 78 15.45 -7.31 4.87
C TYR A 78 15.08 -7.03 3.41
N LYS A 79 15.35 -8.02 2.55
CA LYS A 79 14.82 -8.04 1.19
C LYS A 79 13.43 -8.68 1.21
N TYR A 80 12.47 -8.01 0.59
CA TYR A 80 11.10 -8.48 0.47
C TYR A 80 10.85 -8.87 -0.99
N GLN A 81 10.05 -9.92 -1.19
CA GLN A 81 9.64 -10.34 -2.52
C GLN A 81 8.28 -9.70 -2.82
N PHE A 82 8.17 -9.07 -3.99
CA PHE A 82 6.92 -8.56 -4.51
C PHE A 82 5.99 -9.71 -4.90
N GLN A 83 4.72 -9.62 -4.52
CA GLN A 83 3.72 -10.69 -4.72
C GLN A 83 2.47 -10.18 -5.45
N GLU A 84 1.95 -9.02 -5.06
CA GLU A 84 0.68 -8.50 -5.55
C GLU A 84 0.65 -6.98 -5.58
N ILE A 85 -0.28 -6.42 -6.37
CA ILE A 85 -0.67 -5.02 -6.34
C ILE A 85 -2.16 -4.92 -6.11
N HIS A 86 -2.58 -3.98 -5.27
CA HIS A 86 -3.97 -3.56 -5.09
C HIS A 86 -4.13 -2.12 -5.55
N VAL A 87 -5.21 -1.84 -6.29
CA VAL A 87 -5.53 -0.49 -6.74
C VAL A 87 -6.80 -0.02 -6.06
N HIS A 88 -6.65 1.00 -5.21
CA HIS A 88 -7.76 1.74 -4.63
C HIS A 88 -8.04 2.96 -5.50
N TYR A 89 -9.30 3.20 -5.86
CA TYR A 89 -9.68 4.31 -6.73
C TYR A 89 -11.08 4.82 -6.39
N GLY A 90 -11.31 6.10 -6.66
CA GLY A 90 -12.59 6.73 -6.45
C GLY A 90 -13.46 6.70 -7.70
N ILE A 91 -14.70 7.12 -7.54
CA ILE A 91 -15.65 7.29 -8.65
C ILE A 91 -15.39 8.61 -9.40
N GLN A 92 -14.74 9.57 -8.74
CA GLN A 92 -14.44 10.90 -9.24
C GLN A 92 -12.95 11.16 -9.13
N ASP A 93 -12.41 11.97 -10.03
CA ASP A 93 -10.95 12.22 -10.11
C ASP A 93 -10.41 13.05 -8.93
N ASP A 94 -11.28 13.65 -8.11
CA ASP A 94 -10.88 14.44 -6.94
C ASP A 94 -10.66 13.61 -5.66
N ARG A 95 -10.92 12.29 -5.71
CA ARG A 95 -10.86 11.41 -4.53
C ARG A 95 -10.58 9.96 -4.94
N GLY A 96 -10.03 9.15 -4.03
CA GLY A 96 -9.85 7.71 -4.28
C GLY A 96 -8.61 7.09 -3.67
N SER A 97 -7.55 7.88 -3.51
CA SER A 97 -6.44 7.50 -2.65
C SER A 97 -6.92 7.39 -1.21
N GLU A 98 -6.34 6.45 -0.47
CA GLU A 98 -6.65 6.29 0.94
C GLU A 98 -5.80 7.26 1.76
N HIS A 99 -4.51 7.39 1.45
CA HIS A 99 -3.65 8.44 1.99
C HIS A 99 -3.93 9.79 1.33
N SER A 100 -3.66 10.86 2.06
CA SER A 100 -3.73 12.24 1.57
C SER A 100 -2.49 13.03 1.94
N ILE A 101 -2.23 14.14 1.24
CA ILE A 101 -1.12 15.07 1.52
C ILE A 101 -1.73 16.44 1.79
N ASN A 102 -1.54 17.00 2.99
CA ASN A 102 -2.18 18.25 3.43
C ASN A 102 -3.71 18.25 3.21
N GLY A 103 -4.36 17.10 3.39
CA GLY A 103 -5.79 16.92 3.16
C GLY A 103 -6.20 16.73 1.69
N TYR A 104 -5.27 16.86 0.75
CA TYR A 104 -5.54 16.59 -0.66
C TYR A 104 -5.45 15.10 -0.95
N ALA A 105 -6.53 14.55 -1.51
CA ALA A 105 -6.59 13.19 -2.02
C ALA A 105 -6.27 13.15 -3.52
N PHE A 106 -5.91 11.97 -4.01
CA PHE A 106 -5.65 11.68 -5.42
C PHE A 106 -6.74 10.75 -5.97
N PRO A 107 -6.93 10.65 -7.30
CA PRO A 107 -7.92 9.76 -7.90
C PRO A 107 -7.76 8.28 -7.53
N ALA A 108 -6.53 7.83 -7.27
CA ALA A 108 -6.19 6.44 -6.99
C ALA A 108 -4.92 6.30 -6.16
N GLU A 109 -4.77 5.16 -5.48
CA GLU A 109 -3.58 4.72 -4.77
C GLU A 109 -3.27 3.26 -5.12
N VAL A 110 -2.01 3.02 -5.48
CA VAL A 110 -1.47 1.69 -5.76
C VAL A 110 -0.70 1.19 -4.55
N ARG A 111 -1.01 -0.02 -4.10
CA ARG A 111 -0.35 -0.69 -2.97
C ARG A 111 0.28 -2.00 -3.42
N SER A 112 1.41 -2.36 -2.83
CA SER A 112 2.19 -3.56 -3.13
C SER A 112 2.72 -4.21 -1.86
#